data_AF-A0A2A3TBR7-F1
#
_entry.id   AF-A0A2A3TBR7-F1
#
_cell.length_a   1.000
_cell.length_b   1.000
_cell.length_c   1.000
_cell.angle_alpha   90.00
_cell.angle_beta   90.00
_cell.angle_gamma   90.00
#
_symmetry.space_group_name_H-M   'P 1'
#
loop_
_entity.id
_entity.type
_entity.pdbx_description
1 polymer ?
#
loop_
_entity_poly.entity_id
_entity_poly.type
_entity_poly.pdbx_seq_one_letter_code
_entity_poly.pdbx_strand_id
1 'polypeptide(L)'
;MDLKVHINNIHGSQMAAKITGKFTIDNNDFRFTAIAFGRIGGQNIGAKLSKTTESELKKLGYDIDDVIMTLQKNLIQGDLTLPEGLKKESFVDD
;
A
#
# COMPACT_ATOMS: atom_id res chain seq x y z
N MET A 1 0.09 10.98 -10.67
CA MET A 1 1.27 11.00 -9.78
C MET A 1 2.06 9.73 -10.03
N ASP A 2 3.37 9.82 -10.25
CA ASP A 2 4.22 8.63 -10.34
C ASP A 2 4.55 8.17 -8.91
N LEU A 3 3.79 7.19 -8.40
CA LEU A 3 3.93 6.65 -7.04
C LEU A 3 4.34 5.19 -7.14
N LYS A 4 5.55 4.89 -6.70
CA LYS A 4 6.10 3.52 -6.75
C LYS A 4 5.92 2.85 -5.41
N VAL A 5 5.27 1.69 -5.38
CA VAL A 5 4.98 0.96 -4.15
C VAL A 5 5.98 -0.18 -3.96
N HIS A 6 6.52 -0.28 -2.74
CA HIS A 6 7.35 -1.40 -2.31
C HIS A 6 6.76 -2.02 -1.05
N ILE A 7 6.45 -3.31 -1.12
CA ILE A 7 5.94 -4.07 0.03
C ILE A 7 7.14 -4.56 0.85
N ASN A 8 7.10 -4.32 2.17
CA ASN A 8 8.11 -4.85 3.07
C ASN A 8 7.64 -6.17 3.69
N ASN A 9 6.37 -6.23 4.09
CA ASN A 9 5.80 -7.40 4.75
C ASN A 9 4.28 -7.47 4.55
N ILE A 10 3.75 -8.68 4.51
CA ILE A 10 2.32 -8.96 4.54
C ILE A 10 2.09 -10.01 5.63
N HIS A 11 1.19 -9.71 6.55
CA HIS A 11 0.86 -10.59 7.66
C HIS A 11 -0.65 -10.69 7.83
N GLY A 12 -1.20 -11.91 7.72
CA GLY A 12 -2.62 -12.18 7.92
C GLY A 12 -3.09 -13.38 7.11
N SER A 13 -4.40 -13.49 6.91
CA SER A 13 -5.05 -14.57 6.18
C SER A 13 -5.79 -14.04 4.95
N GLN A 14 -6.42 -14.94 4.19
CA GLN A 14 -7.26 -14.55 3.04
C GLN A 14 -8.44 -13.65 3.39
N MET A 15 -8.95 -13.70 4.63
CA MET A 15 -10.02 -12.81 5.06
C MET A 15 -9.52 -11.38 5.31
N ALA A 16 -8.32 -11.24 5.85
CA ALA A 16 -7.73 -9.98 6.25
C ALA A 16 -6.20 -10.07 6.33
N ALA A 17 -5.49 -9.17 5.66
CA ALA A 17 -4.05 -9.08 5.71
C ALA A 17 -3.59 -7.65 6.02
N LYS A 18 -2.68 -7.52 6.97
CA LYS A 18 -1.94 -6.28 7.23
C LYS A 18 -0.74 -6.22 6.31
N ILE A 19 -0.66 -5.15 5.54
CA ILE A 19 0.43 -4.84 4.62
C ILE A 19 1.24 -3.70 5.23
N THR A 20 2.56 -3.85 5.27
CA THR A 20 3.48 -2.75 5.57
C THR A 20 4.44 -2.58 4.42
N GLY A 21 4.78 -1.33 4.12
CA GLY A 21 5.61 -1.03 2.98
C GLY A 21 6.06 0.41 2.95
N LYS A 22 6.66 0.76 1.82
CA LYS A 22 7.08 2.10 1.47
C LYS A 22 6.49 2.48 0.13
N PHE A 23 6.30 3.77 -0.09
CA PHE A 23 6.07 4.30 -1.43
C PHE A 23 7.01 5.47 -1.69
N THR A 24 7.37 5.65 -2.95
CA THR A 24 8.27 6.71 -3.40
C THR A 24 7.51 7.70 -4.27
N ILE A 25 7.64 9.00 -3.98
CA ILE A 25 7.16 10.11 -4.82
C ILE A 25 8.29 11.14 -4.90
N ASP A 26 8.65 11.56 -6.11
CA ASP A 26 9.72 12.56 -6.36
C ASP A 26 11.01 12.28 -5.56
N ASN A 27 11.47 11.02 -5.60
CA ASN A 27 12.65 10.50 -4.88
C ASN A 27 12.58 10.55 -3.33
N ASN A 28 11.41 10.81 -2.75
CA ASN A 28 11.18 10.75 -1.31
C ASN A 28 10.45 9.46 -0.95
N ASP A 29 10.97 8.75 0.07
CA ASP A 29 10.40 7.50 0.54
C ASP A 29 9.55 7.69 1.80
N PHE A 30 8.33 7.18 1.76
CA PHE A 30 7.37 7.27 2.84
C PHE A 30 6.87 5.91 3.25
N ARG A 31 6.64 5.71 4.56
CA ARG A 31 6.10 4.46 5.08
C ARG A 31 4.59 4.49 5.10
N PHE A 32 3.98 3.33 4.84
CA PHE A 32 2.55 3.15 4.99
C PHE A 32 2.23 1.84 5.72
N THR A 33 1.00 1.78 6.24
CA THR A 33 0.35 0.53 6.63
C THR A 33 -0.97 0.47 5.89
N ALA A 34 -1.30 -0.68 5.33
CA ALA A 34 -2.61 -0.92 4.73
C ALA A 34 -3.22 -2.19 5.31
N ILE A 35 -4.54 -2.25 5.32
CA ILE A 35 -5.26 -3.48 5.59
C ILE A 35 -6.03 -3.87 4.34
N ALA A 36 -5.75 -5.07 3.84
CA ALA A 36 -6.49 -5.70 2.77
C ALA A 36 -7.52 -6.66 3.38
N PHE A 37 -8.76 -6.59 2.89
CA PHE A 37 -9.85 -7.49 3.24
C PHE A 37 -10.57 -7.94 1.97
N GLY A 38 -11.18 -9.13 1.96
CA GLY A 38 -11.97 -9.57 0.80
C GLY A 38 -13.12 -10.52 1.14
N ARG A 39 -14.31 -10.27 0.55
CA ARG A 39 -15.45 -11.15 0.14
C ARG A 39 -16.50 -10.30 -0.63
N ILE A 40 -17.54 -10.96 -1.15
CA ILE A 40 -18.46 -10.62 -2.26
C ILE A 40 -18.57 -9.12 -2.63
N GLY A 41 -18.10 -8.80 -3.85
CA GLY A 41 -18.09 -7.46 -4.47
C GLY A 41 -16.69 -7.01 -4.93
N GLY A 42 -15.61 -7.53 -4.33
CA GLY A 42 -14.21 -7.28 -4.73
C GLY A 42 -13.21 -7.34 -3.58
N GLN A 43 -11.95 -7.01 -3.86
CA GLN A 43 -10.90 -6.78 -2.85
C GLN A 43 -10.98 -5.33 -2.36
N ASN A 44 -10.93 -5.10 -1.05
CA ASN A 44 -10.91 -3.76 -0.46
C ASN A 44 -9.59 -3.55 0.29
N ILE A 45 -8.93 -2.42 0.04
CA ILE A 45 -7.67 -2.05 0.71
C ILE A 45 -7.83 -0.67 1.34
N GLY A 46 -7.65 -0.58 2.66
CA GLY A 46 -7.58 0.67 3.40
C GLY A 46 -6.12 1.02 3.72
N ALA A 47 -5.58 2.10 3.14
CA ALA A 47 -4.23 2.57 3.46
C ALA A 47 -4.28 3.68 4.51
N LYS A 48 -3.28 3.71 5.40
CA LYS A 48 -3.12 4.73 6.44
C LYS A 48 -1.67 5.19 6.50
N LEU A 49 -1.51 6.50 6.65
CA LEU A 49 -0.22 7.16 6.82
C LEU A 49 -0.04 7.59 8.28
N SER A 50 1.22 7.80 8.68
CA SER A 50 1.52 8.42 9.96
C SER A 50 1.32 9.94 9.86
N LYS A 51 1.02 10.61 10.98
CA LYS A 51 0.92 12.09 11.00
C LYS A 51 2.21 12.77 10.51
N THR A 52 3.36 12.16 10.78
CA THR A 52 4.66 12.65 10.29
C THR A 52 4.73 12.60 8.77
N THR A 53 4.38 11.45 8.19
CA THR A 53 4.32 11.26 6.73
C THR A 53 3.35 12.22 6.07
N GLU A 54 2.15 12.41 6.63
CA GLU A 54 1.18 13.38 6.13
C GLU A 54 1.73 14.82 6.19
N SER A 55 2.45 15.18 7.25
CA SER A 55 3.07 16.50 7.39
C SER A 55 4.16 16.72 6.34
N GLU A 56 5.01 15.72 6.09
CA GLU A 56 6.07 15.77 5.08
C GLU A 56 5.49 15.90 3.66
N LEU A 57 4.48 15.09 3.33
CA LEU A 57 3.79 15.18 2.04
C LEU A 57 3.14 16.55 1.81
N LYS A 58 2.49 17.11 2.83
CA LYS A 58 1.93 18.47 2.76
C LYS A 58 2.99 19.53 2.52
N LYS A 59 4.17 19.41 3.16
CA LYS A 59 5.30 20.34 2.93
C LYS A 59 5.84 20.27 1.50
N LEU A 60 5.74 19.09 0.87
CA LEU A 60 6.11 18.89 -0.53
C LEU A 60 5.00 19.33 -1.50
N GLY A 61 3.84 19.78 -1.01
CA GLY A 61 2.74 20.30 -1.81
C GLY A 61 1.74 19.24 -2.29
N TYR A 62 1.78 18.02 -1.74
CA TYR A 62 0.81 16.99 -2.09
C TYR A 62 -0.47 17.09 -1.27
N ASP A 63 -1.58 16.78 -1.93
CA ASP A 63 -2.84 16.46 -1.26
C ASP A 63 -2.78 15.04 -0.68
N ILE A 64 -3.19 14.89 0.57
CA ILE A 64 -3.07 13.61 1.28
C ILE A 64 -4.11 12.61 0.81
N ASP A 65 -5.33 13.06 0.49
CA ASP A 65 -6.39 12.19 0.04
C ASP A 65 -6.05 11.63 -1.35
N ASP A 66 -5.48 12.45 -2.23
CA ASP A 66 -4.98 12.00 -3.55
C ASP A 66 -3.84 10.99 -3.45
N VAL A 67 -2.89 11.19 -2.52
CA VAL A 67 -1.79 10.24 -2.26
C VAL A 67 -2.33 8.92 -1.75
N ILE A 68 -3.25 8.96 -0.77
CA ILE A 68 -3.88 7.75 -0.20
C ILE A 68 -4.66 7.00 -1.29
N MET A 69 -5.46 7.71 -2.09
CA MET A 69 -6.25 7.12 -3.18
C MET A 69 -5.35 6.46 -4.23
N THR A 70 -4.26 7.11 -4.62
CA THR A 70 -3.28 6.57 -5.57
C THR A 70 -2.59 5.33 -4.99
N LEU A 71 -2.15 5.38 -3.74
CA LEU A 71 -1.54 4.26 -3.04
C LEU A 71 -2.50 3.05 -2.97
N GLN A 72 -3.76 3.27 -2.59
CA GLN A 72 -4.76 2.20 -2.54
C GLN A 72 -5.02 1.60 -3.92
N LYS A 73 -5.12 2.43 -4.96
CA LYS A 73 -5.29 1.96 -6.33
C LYS A 73 -4.12 1.07 -6.78
N ASN A 74 -2.88 1.48 -6.52
CA ASN A 74 -1.70 0.68 -6.88
C ASN A 74 -1.68 -0.66 -6.14
N LEU A 75 -2.06 -0.67 -4.85
CA LEU A 75 -2.18 -1.90 -4.07
C LEU A 75 -3.26 -2.85 -4.64
N ILE A 76 -4.42 -2.33 -5.06
CA ILE A 76 -5.52 -3.13 -5.63
C ILE A 76 -5.16 -3.67 -7.02
N GLN A 77 -4.50 -2.85 -7.85
CA GLN A 77 -4.10 -3.23 -9.21
C GLN A 77 -2.85 -4.13 -9.23
N GLY A 78 -2.13 -4.21 -8.11
CA GLY A 78 -0.88 -4.96 -8.00
C GLY A 78 0.30 -4.27 -8.69
N ASP A 79 0.24 -2.94 -8.84
CA ASP A 79 1.36 -2.12 -9.30
C ASP A 79 2.32 -1.84 -8.13
N LEU A 80 3.07 -2.87 -7.78
CA LEU A 80 3.93 -2.91 -6.60
C LEU A 80 5.12 -3.84 -6.81
N THR A 81 6.15 -3.61 -6.02
CA THR A 81 7.29 -4.52 -5.90
C THR A 81 7.19 -5.32 -4.60
N LEU A 82 7.56 -6.60 -4.67
CA LEU A 82 7.55 -7.54 -3.55
C LEU A 82 8.99 -7.81 -3.09
N PRO A 83 9.21 -8.11 -1.81
CA PRO A 83 10.52 -8.54 -1.33
C PRO A 83 10.84 -9.94 -1.86
N GLU A 84 12.13 -10.29 -1.97
CA GLU A 84 12.54 -11.64 -2.35
C GLU A 84 11.90 -12.70 -1.43
N GLY A 85 11.35 -13.75 -2.03
CA GLY A 85 10.70 -14.85 -1.32
C GLY A 85 9.21 -14.67 -1.04
N LEU A 86 8.63 -13.47 -1.21
CA LEU A 86 7.18 -13.26 -1.14
C LEU A 86 6.55 -13.39 -2.54
N LYS A 87 5.89 -14.52 -2.82
CA LYS A 87 5.21 -14.73 -4.11
C LYS A 87 3.78 -14.20 -4.05
N LYS A 88 3.31 -13.61 -5.17
CA LYS A 88 1.92 -13.17 -5.37
C LYS A 88 0.90 -14.32 -5.22
N GLU A 89 1.35 -15.56 -5.41
CA GLU A 89 0.57 -16.79 -5.29
C GLU A 89 0.39 -17.26 -3.84
N SER A 90 1.20 -16.77 -2.89
CA SER A 90 1.10 -17.14 -1.46
C SER A 90 -0.18 -16.65 -0.78
N PHE A 91 -1.09 -16.01 -1.52
CA PHE A 91 -2.33 -15.42 -1.03
C PHE A 91 -3.58 -16.11 -1.60
N VAL A 92 -3.41 -17.14 -2.43
CA VAL A 92 -4.48 -17.98 -2.97
C VAL A 92 -4.24 -19.38 -2.40
N ASP A 93 -5.10 -19.87 -1.50
CA ASP A 93 -5.14 -21.31 -1.18
C ASP A 93 -5.61 -22.08 -2.42
N ASP A 94 -5.08 -23.30 -2.54
CA ASP A 94 -5.52 -24.36 -3.48
C ASP A 94 -7.03 -24.63 -3.39
#